data_AF-A0AAJ0SAQ2-F1
#
_entry.id   AF-A0AAJ0SAQ2-F1
#
_cell.length_a   1.000
_cell.length_b   1.000
_cell.length_c   1.000
_cell.angle_alpha   90.00
_cell.angle_beta   90.00
_cell.angle_gamma   90.00
#
_symmetry.space_group_name_H-M   'P 1'
#
loop_
_entity.id
_entity.type
_entity.pdbx_description
1 polymer ?
#
loop_
_entity_poly.entity_id
_entity_poly.type
_entity_poly.pdbx_seq_one_letter_code
_entity_poly.pdbx_strand_id
1 'polypeptide(L)'
;MKRILFLIAFLFFISCKNEKAKDFERIEAVNSLSRIIKKRDFPLKRFSKIELVSYYNRMVWDIIKVNGKYPFSKKLVDNYRLTFDSLMIQERVVLNKIQEKELLNLMLSDTCSTGKTPADCYKPRHMILFRDHKNRIIGYSEFCIACAAGRNSDNLDEFQKYCYSDMETLFRKYGIKLFVREGDEDDTEENKEYDFLKHKGFIKN
;
A
#
# COMPACT_ATOMS: atom_id res chain seq x y z
N MET A 1 71.72 -47.56 1.87
CA MET A 1 71.82 -47.30 0.41
C MET A 1 70.44 -46.91 -0.11
N LYS A 2 70.35 -45.80 -0.85
CA LYS A 2 69.13 -45.34 -1.54
C LYS A 2 68.70 -46.35 -2.62
N ARG A 3 67.39 -46.46 -2.89
CA ARG A 3 66.82 -46.51 -4.25
C ARG A 3 65.28 -46.31 -4.21
N ILE A 4 64.82 -45.61 -5.24
CA ILE A 4 63.50 -45.04 -5.52
C ILE A 4 62.79 -45.92 -6.57
N LEU A 5 61.45 -45.82 -6.69
CA LEU A 5 60.57 -45.82 -7.90
C LEU A 5 59.26 -46.61 -7.59
N PHE A 6 58.07 -46.00 -7.46
CA PHE A 6 57.12 -45.35 -8.40
C PHE A 6 56.12 -46.28 -9.13
N LEU A 7 54.84 -45.85 -9.14
CA LEU A 7 53.69 -46.20 -10.02
C LEU A 7 53.00 -47.55 -9.69
N ILE A 8 51.67 -47.73 -9.72
CA ILE A 8 50.63 -47.34 -10.69
C ILE A 8 49.25 -47.28 -9.99
N ALA A 9 48.40 -46.36 -10.45
CA ALA A 9 46.96 -46.24 -10.14
C ALA A 9 46.10 -47.07 -11.12
N PHE A 10 44.95 -47.60 -10.67
CA PHE A 10 43.61 -47.36 -11.23
C PHE A 10 42.57 -48.43 -10.86
N LEU A 11 41.37 -47.95 -10.45
CA LEU A 11 40.01 -48.37 -10.89
C LEU A 11 39.52 -49.78 -10.47
N PHE A 12 38.24 -50.04 -10.16
CA PHE A 12 36.98 -49.33 -10.35
C PHE A 12 35.86 -50.16 -9.65
N PHE A 13 34.69 -49.54 -9.49
CA PHE A 13 33.33 -50.12 -9.44
C PHE A 13 32.81 -50.79 -8.16
N ILE A 14 32.06 -50.01 -7.39
CA ILE A 14 30.78 -50.42 -6.79
C ILE A 14 29.84 -49.22 -6.99
N SER A 15 29.11 -49.10 -8.11
CA SER A 15 27.78 -49.68 -8.36
C SER A 15 26.76 -49.38 -7.26
N CYS A 16 26.01 -48.29 -7.40
CA CYS A 16 24.65 -48.17 -6.86
C CYS A 16 23.72 -47.58 -7.93
N LYS A 17 22.61 -48.29 -8.10
CA LYS A 17 21.57 -48.17 -9.11
C LYS A 17 20.52 -47.16 -8.59
N ASN A 18 20.27 -46.08 -9.33
CA ASN A 18 19.21 -45.13 -8.98
C ASN A 18 17.90 -45.47 -9.71
N GLU A 19 16.87 -45.75 -8.93
CA GLU A 19 15.47 -45.73 -9.35
C GLU A 19 15.02 -44.29 -9.63
N LYS A 20 14.15 -44.14 -10.63
CA LYS A 20 13.62 -42.85 -11.07
C LYS A 20 12.64 -42.29 -10.03
N ALA A 21 13.08 -41.28 -9.29
CA ALA A 21 12.18 -40.42 -8.51
C ALA A 21 11.65 -39.28 -9.39
N LYS A 22 10.35 -39.03 -9.27
CA LYS A 22 9.59 -37.99 -9.98
C LYS A 22 10.21 -36.61 -9.76
N ASP A 23 10.33 -35.89 -10.87
CA ASP A 23 10.77 -34.50 -10.95
C ASP A 23 9.87 -33.63 -10.06
N PHE A 24 10.40 -33.16 -8.94
CA PHE A 24 9.76 -32.15 -8.11
C PHE A 24 10.15 -30.81 -8.72
N GLU A 25 9.18 -30.21 -9.41
CA GLU A 25 9.26 -28.90 -10.03
C GLU A 25 9.88 -27.90 -9.03
N ARG A 26 11.14 -27.56 -9.29
CA ARG A 26 11.89 -26.58 -8.53
C ARG A 26 11.24 -25.23 -8.79
N ILE A 27 10.31 -24.83 -7.91
CA ILE A 27 9.73 -23.49 -7.90
C ILE A 27 10.89 -22.50 -7.93
N GLU A 28 11.01 -21.82 -9.07
CA GLU A 28 12.02 -20.82 -9.36
C GLU A 28 11.70 -19.56 -8.54
N ALA A 29 11.99 -19.64 -7.25
CA ALA A 29 11.81 -18.55 -6.29
C ALA A 29 12.95 -17.51 -6.38
N VAL A 30 13.38 -17.11 -7.58
CA VAL A 30 14.26 -15.94 -7.76
C VAL A 30 14.09 -15.39 -9.17
N ASN A 31 12.95 -14.75 -9.48
CA ASN A 31 12.85 -13.87 -10.65
C ASN A 31 11.64 -12.88 -10.61
N SER A 32 10.98 -12.67 -9.47
CA SER A 32 9.90 -11.66 -9.37
C SER A 32 10.38 -10.24 -9.03
N LEU A 33 11.66 -10.07 -8.66
CA LEU A 33 12.24 -8.76 -8.30
C LEU A 33 12.80 -7.97 -9.49
N SER A 34 12.73 -8.51 -10.72
CA SER A 34 13.29 -7.88 -11.93
C SER A 34 12.24 -7.17 -12.81
N ARG A 35 11.00 -6.96 -12.32
CA ARG A 35 10.08 -6.02 -12.99
C ARG A 35 10.78 -4.67 -13.07
N ILE A 36 11.07 -4.25 -14.30
CA ILE A 36 11.82 -3.03 -14.64
C ILE A 36 11.15 -1.84 -13.94
N ILE A 37 11.70 -1.43 -12.79
CA ILE A 37 11.32 -0.18 -12.14
C ILE A 37 11.85 0.92 -13.06
N LYS A 38 10.98 1.52 -13.88
CA LYS A 38 11.34 2.78 -14.54
C LYS A 38 11.65 3.78 -13.44
N LYS A 39 12.92 4.16 -13.31
CA LYS A 39 13.39 5.16 -12.35
C LYS A 39 12.77 6.50 -12.72
N ARG A 40 11.63 6.80 -12.13
CA ARG A 40 10.89 8.07 -12.26
C ARG A 40 11.19 8.95 -11.06
N ASP A 41 11.27 10.25 -11.28
CA ASP A 41 11.40 11.21 -10.20
C ASP A 41 10.05 11.40 -9.51
N PHE A 42 10.07 11.57 -8.19
CA PHE A 42 8.85 11.94 -7.47
C PHE A 42 8.46 13.39 -7.85
N PRO A 43 7.20 13.65 -8.21
CA PRO A 43 6.80 14.91 -8.86
C PRO A 43 6.72 16.08 -7.86
N LEU A 44 6.51 15.77 -6.58
CA LEU A 44 6.45 16.77 -5.51
C LEU A 44 7.85 17.11 -5.00
N LYS A 45 8.45 18.17 -5.53
CA LYS A 45 9.81 18.60 -5.15
C LYS A 45 9.90 19.50 -3.90
N ARG A 46 8.78 20.01 -3.39
CA ARG A 46 8.73 21.05 -2.34
C ARG A 46 7.87 20.69 -1.12
N PHE A 47 7.66 19.40 -0.85
CA PHE A 47 7.06 19.00 0.41
C PHE A 47 8.11 19.07 1.53
N SER A 48 7.68 19.41 2.73
CA SER A 48 8.50 19.41 3.95
C SER A 48 8.08 18.33 4.93
N LYS A 49 6.87 17.78 4.78
CA LYS A 49 6.28 16.79 5.69
C LYS A 49 5.33 15.88 4.93
N ILE A 50 5.39 14.58 5.23
CA ILE A 50 4.38 13.60 4.83
C ILE A 50 3.57 13.19 6.07
N GLU A 51 2.25 13.18 5.95
CA GLU A 51 1.34 12.68 6.98
C GLU A 51 0.53 11.52 6.42
N LEU A 52 0.42 10.45 7.20
CA LEU A 52 -0.55 9.40 6.97
C LEU A 52 -1.76 9.69 7.82
N VAL A 53 -2.94 9.62 7.24
CA VAL A 53 -4.20 9.75 7.98
C VAL A 53 -5.09 8.55 7.69
N SER A 54 -5.77 8.09 8.74
CA SER A 54 -6.78 7.04 8.62
C SER A 54 -8.10 7.51 9.21
N TYR A 55 -9.18 7.05 8.59
CA TYR A 55 -10.55 7.33 8.95
C TYR A 55 -11.42 6.14 8.51
N TYR A 56 -12.59 6.03 9.10
CA TYR A 56 -13.59 5.09 8.60
C TYR A 56 -14.13 5.52 7.24
N ASN A 57 -14.80 4.61 6.54
CA ASN A 57 -15.22 4.77 5.14
C ASN A 57 -15.77 6.16 4.81
N ARG A 58 -14.96 6.97 4.11
CA ARG A 58 -15.29 8.38 3.80
C ARG A 58 -16.59 8.52 3.04
N MET A 59 -16.94 7.55 2.21
CA MET A 59 -18.14 7.65 1.36
C MET A 59 -19.44 7.72 2.16
N VAL A 60 -19.43 7.26 3.42
CA VAL A 60 -20.61 7.28 4.29
C VAL A 60 -20.82 8.65 4.95
N TRP A 61 -19.74 9.35 5.31
CA TRP A 61 -19.83 10.54 6.15
C TRP A 61 -19.39 11.84 5.46
N ASP A 62 -18.64 11.78 4.36
CA ASP A 62 -18.28 12.95 3.54
C ASP A 62 -19.44 13.37 2.62
N ILE A 63 -20.63 13.46 3.21
CA ILE A 63 -21.86 13.84 2.53
C ILE A 63 -21.89 15.36 2.31
N ILE A 64 -22.67 15.75 1.30
CA ILE A 64 -22.74 17.04 0.63
C ILE A 64 -22.77 18.25 1.60
N LYS A 65 -21.59 18.70 2.06
CA LYS A 65 -21.44 19.95 2.84
C LYS A 65 -20.39 20.91 2.31
N VAL A 66 -19.68 20.57 1.23
CA VAL A 66 -18.79 21.50 0.52
C VAL A 66 -19.01 21.32 -0.98
N ASN A 67 -19.61 22.32 -1.63
CA ASN A 67 -19.82 22.46 -3.08
C ASN A 67 -20.92 21.60 -3.75
N GLY A 68 -21.87 21.02 -3.03
CA GLY A 68 -23.04 20.37 -3.66
C GLY A 68 -22.75 19.04 -4.38
N LYS A 69 -21.55 18.47 -4.22
CA LYS A 69 -21.09 17.30 -4.98
C LYS A 69 -21.14 16.01 -4.15
N TYR A 70 -21.54 14.92 -4.80
CA TYR A 70 -21.43 13.58 -4.23
C TYR A 70 -19.98 13.25 -3.84
N PRO A 71 -19.75 12.46 -2.76
CA PRO A 71 -18.40 12.20 -2.23
C PRO A 71 -17.40 11.68 -3.26
N PHE A 72 -17.88 10.96 -4.28
CA PHE A 72 -17.08 10.45 -5.41
C PHE A 72 -16.50 11.57 -6.29
N SER A 73 -17.26 12.65 -6.50
CA SER A 73 -16.94 13.74 -7.42
C SER A 73 -16.34 14.98 -6.73
N LYS A 74 -16.36 15.00 -5.40
CA LYS A 74 -15.88 16.11 -4.58
C LYS A 74 -14.36 16.17 -4.58
N LYS A 75 -13.73 17.33 -4.84
CA LYS A 75 -12.27 17.48 -4.67
C LYS A 75 -11.91 17.28 -3.20
N LEU A 76 -10.94 16.43 -2.86
CA LEU A 76 -10.58 16.15 -1.46
C LEU A 76 -9.70 17.23 -0.83
N VAL A 77 -8.95 17.93 -1.69
CA VAL A 77 -8.13 19.08 -1.31
C VAL A 77 -8.49 20.25 -2.21
N ASP A 78 -8.77 21.39 -1.60
CA ASP A 78 -9.03 22.66 -2.28
C ASP A 78 -8.46 23.81 -1.44
N ASN A 79 -7.93 24.84 -2.10
CA ASN A 79 -7.22 25.94 -1.43
C ASN A 79 -6.21 25.46 -0.35
N TYR A 80 -5.46 24.40 -0.69
CA TYR A 80 -4.45 23.76 0.15
C TYR A 80 -4.94 23.13 1.46
N ARG A 81 -6.25 22.87 1.59
CA ARG A 81 -6.89 22.30 2.78
C ARG A 81 -7.78 21.12 2.41
N LEU A 82 -8.04 20.23 3.38
CA LEU A 82 -9.05 19.19 3.23
C LEU A 82 -10.42 19.85 3.06
N THR A 83 -11.24 19.30 2.17
CA THR A 83 -12.61 19.78 1.91
C THR A 83 -13.66 19.00 2.70
N PHE A 84 -13.26 17.97 3.43
CA PHE A 84 -14.09 17.21 4.34
C PHE A 84 -13.73 17.52 5.80
N ASP A 85 -14.61 17.13 6.72
CA ASP A 85 -14.41 17.38 8.15
C ASP A 85 -13.19 16.62 8.68
N SER A 86 -12.12 17.34 9.03
CA SER A 86 -10.89 16.73 9.55
C SER A 86 -11.06 16.11 10.93
N LEU A 87 -12.15 16.39 11.65
CA LEU A 87 -12.47 15.73 12.94
C LEU A 87 -12.85 14.25 12.76
N MET A 88 -13.08 13.81 11.53
CA MET A 88 -13.34 12.40 11.20
C MET A 88 -12.06 11.56 11.12
N ILE A 89 -10.89 12.20 11.10
CA ILE A 89 -9.58 11.51 11.10
C ILE A 89 -9.35 10.88 12.48
N GLN A 90 -9.22 9.56 12.51
CA GLN A 90 -9.02 8.76 13.73
C GLN A 90 -7.54 8.59 14.06
N GLU A 91 -6.69 8.45 13.04
CA GLU A 91 -5.26 8.27 13.22
C GLU A 91 -4.48 9.23 12.33
N ARG A 92 -3.37 9.73 12.85
CA ARG A 92 -2.44 10.60 12.15
C ARG A 92 -1.02 10.26 12.53
N VAL A 93 -0.21 9.92 11.54
CA VAL A 93 1.23 9.66 11.72
C VAL A 93 2.01 10.65 10.87
N VAL A 94 2.93 11.39 11.48
CA VAL A 94 3.88 12.24 10.77
C VAL A 94 5.13 11.42 10.52
N LEU A 95 5.53 11.28 9.25
CA LEU A 95 6.66 10.43 8.89
C LEU A 95 8.00 11.10 9.22
N ASN A 96 8.93 10.29 9.75
CA ASN A 96 10.34 10.67 9.82
C ASN A 96 11.05 10.40 8.48
N LYS A 97 12.31 10.85 8.34
CA LYS A 97 13.05 10.74 7.07
C LYS A 97 13.26 9.33 6.55
N ILE A 98 13.37 8.34 7.43
CA ILE A 98 13.51 6.94 7.03
C ILE A 98 12.18 6.44 6.45
N GLN A 99 11.07 6.73 7.13
CA GLN A 99 9.73 6.37 6.69
C GLN A 99 9.33 7.09 5.40
N GLU A 100 9.66 8.38 5.26
CA GLU A 100 9.46 9.13 4.02
C GLU A 100 10.16 8.44 2.84
N LYS A 101 11.43 8.05 3.01
CA LYS A 101 12.20 7.38 1.95
C LYS A 101 11.58 6.04 1.55
N GLU A 102 11.19 5.23 2.52
CA GLU A 102 10.54 3.93 2.27
C GLU A 102 9.19 4.09 1.55
N LEU A 103 8.34 5.02 2.00
CA LEU A 103 7.07 5.31 1.35
C LEU A 103 7.27 5.79 -0.08
N LEU A 104 8.17 6.75 -0.30
CA LEU A 104 8.44 7.26 -1.64
C LEU A 104 8.98 6.17 -2.55
N ASN A 105 9.89 5.31 -2.08
CA ASN A 105 10.37 4.18 -2.86
C ASN A 105 9.22 3.24 -3.29
N LEU A 106 8.25 2.99 -2.41
CA LEU A 106 7.06 2.21 -2.75
C LEU A 106 6.19 2.95 -3.77
N MET A 107 5.91 4.25 -3.59
CA MET A 107 5.11 5.03 -4.54
C MET A 107 5.77 5.15 -5.92
N LEU A 108 7.10 5.14 -5.98
CA LEU A 108 7.86 5.16 -7.22
C LEU A 108 7.86 3.80 -7.94
N SER A 109 7.59 2.71 -7.23
CA SER A 109 7.57 1.37 -7.80
C SER A 109 6.37 1.17 -8.73
N ASP A 110 6.57 0.35 -9.75
CA ASP A 110 5.52 -0.13 -10.67
C ASP A 110 5.40 -1.65 -10.46
N THR A 111 5.06 -2.04 -9.22
CA THR A 111 5.01 -3.44 -8.81
C THR A 111 3.68 -4.10 -9.10
N CYS A 112 2.60 -3.32 -9.27
CA CYS A 112 1.27 -3.80 -9.56
C CYS A 112 0.54 -2.91 -10.56
N SER A 113 -0.09 -3.53 -11.56
CA SER A 113 -1.10 -2.87 -12.38
C SER A 113 -2.41 -2.80 -11.60
N THR A 114 -2.89 -1.60 -11.30
CA THR A 114 -4.24 -1.42 -10.76
C THR A 114 -5.25 -1.68 -11.88
N GLY A 115 -6.12 -2.68 -11.69
CA GLY A 115 -7.22 -2.98 -12.60
C GLY A 115 -8.34 -1.94 -12.50
N LYS A 116 -9.33 -2.01 -13.40
CA LYS A 116 -10.56 -1.22 -13.26
C LYS A 116 -11.43 -1.84 -12.15
N THR A 117 -11.44 -1.24 -10.97
CA THR A 117 -12.39 -1.61 -9.91
C THR A 117 -13.73 -0.90 -10.13
N PRO A 118 -14.87 -1.59 -10.00
CA PRO A 118 -16.19 -0.93 -10.01
C PRO A 118 -16.26 0.21 -8.99
N ALA A 119 -16.87 1.34 -9.38
CA ALA A 119 -16.97 2.52 -8.52
C ALA A 119 -17.69 2.24 -7.18
N ASP A 120 -18.68 1.34 -7.20
CA ASP A 120 -19.49 0.96 -6.04
C ASP A 120 -18.70 0.25 -4.93
N CYS A 121 -17.48 -0.21 -5.24
CA CYS A 121 -16.61 -0.84 -4.26
C CYS A 121 -15.79 0.18 -3.45
N TYR A 122 -15.62 1.44 -3.93
CA TYR A 122 -14.63 2.35 -3.35
C TYR A 122 -14.99 2.83 -1.93
N LYS A 123 -14.39 2.20 -0.92
CA LYS A 123 -14.54 2.52 0.51
C LYS A 123 -13.19 2.98 1.11
N PRO A 124 -12.71 4.19 0.79
CA PRO A 124 -11.41 4.65 1.24
C PRO A 124 -11.39 4.90 2.74
N ARG A 125 -10.30 4.45 3.36
CA ARG A 125 -10.04 4.55 4.82
C ARG A 125 -8.68 5.15 5.14
N HIS A 126 -7.87 5.42 4.12
CA HIS A 126 -6.50 5.88 4.27
C HIS A 126 -6.16 6.95 3.24
N MET A 127 -5.35 7.92 3.66
CA MET A 127 -4.81 8.94 2.77
C MET A 127 -3.40 9.35 3.19
N ILE A 128 -2.54 9.55 2.20
CA ILE A 128 -1.23 10.17 2.32
C ILE A 128 -1.39 11.65 1.98
N LEU A 129 -0.87 12.53 2.84
CA LEU A 129 -0.87 13.98 2.65
C LEU A 129 0.56 14.49 2.55
N PHE A 130 0.84 15.23 1.48
CA PHE A 130 2.10 15.93 1.28
C PHE A 130 1.91 17.41 1.61
N ARG A 131 2.67 17.91 2.58
CA ARG A 131 2.60 19.32 3.00
C ARG A 131 3.88 20.06 2.71
N ASP A 132 3.75 21.34 2.38
CA ASP A 132 4.89 22.25 2.29
C ASP A 132 5.25 22.89 3.64
N HIS A 133 6.30 23.73 3.64
CA HIS A 133 6.76 24.46 4.83
C HIS A 133 5.74 25.43 5.44
N LYS A 134 4.68 25.78 4.70
CA LYS A 134 3.55 26.59 5.19
C LYS A 134 2.41 25.71 5.69
N ASN A 135 2.65 24.40 5.86
CA ASN A 135 1.67 23.39 6.25
C ASN A 135 0.49 23.24 5.26
N ARG A 136 0.66 23.72 4.02
CA ARG A 136 -0.33 23.64 2.93
C ARG A 136 -0.31 22.24 2.32
N ILE A 137 -1.47 21.64 2.09
CA ILE A 137 -1.55 20.36 1.36
C ILE A 137 -1.30 20.63 -0.12
N ILE A 138 -0.20 20.09 -0.64
CA ILE A 138 0.24 20.27 -2.03
C ILE A 138 0.12 19.00 -2.87
N GLY A 139 -0.23 17.88 -2.24
CA GLY A 139 -0.60 16.64 -2.91
C GLY A 139 -1.21 15.66 -1.93
N TYR A 140 -2.00 14.72 -2.46
CA TYR A 140 -2.58 13.64 -1.68
C TYR A 140 -2.70 12.35 -2.49
N SER A 141 -2.76 11.23 -1.80
CA SER A 141 -3.13 9.93 -2.35
C SER A 141 -4.07 9.23 -1.38
N GLU A 142 -5.37 9.14 -1.73
CA GLU A 142 -6.39 8.40 -0.99
C GLU A 142 -6.53 7.01 -1.59
N PHE A 143 -6.72 5.99 -0.76
CA PHE A 143 -6.90 4.64 -1.26
C PHE A 143 -7.82 3.77 -0.39
N CYS A 144 -8.38 2.77 -1.08
CA CYS A 144 -9.06 1.64 -0.49
C CYS A 144 -8.24 0.38 -0.78
N ILE A 145 -7.72 -0.24 0.29
CA ILE A 145 -6.90 -1.45 0.20
C ILE A 145 -7.76 -2.62 -0.33
N ALA A 146 -8.92 -2.86 0.28
CA ALA A 146 -9.84 -3.95 -0.10
C ALA A 146 -10.31 -3.85 -1.56
N CYS A 147 -10.45 -2.63 -2.08
CA CYS A 147 -10.91 -2.35 -3.43
C CYS A 147 -9.79 -2.36 -4.48
N ALA A 148 -8.53 -2.38 -4.04
CA ALA A 148 -7.36 -2.10 -4.86
C ALA A 148 -7.51 -0.84 -5.74
N ALA A 149 -8.07 0.22 -5.17
CA ALA A 149 -8.41 1.45 -5.89
C ALA A 149 -8.03 2.69 -5.09
N GLY A 150 -7.87 3.82 -5.77
CA GLY A 150 -7.64 5.08 -5.11
C GLY A 150 -7.73 6.29 -6.00
N ARG A 151 -7.45 7.42 -5.39
CA ARG A 151 -7.67 8.74 -5.92
C ARG A 151 -6.56 9.67 -5.46
N ASN A 152 -5.93 10.34 -6.41
CA ASN A 152 -4.81 11.21 -6.14
C ASN A 152 -5.17 12.66 -6.44
N SER A 153 -4.26 13.57 -6.08
CA SER A 153 -4.17 14.88 -6.71
C SER A 153 -3.53 14.75 -8.09
N ASP A 154 -3.87 15.64 -9.02
CA ASP A 154 -3.43 15.61 -10.43
C ASP A 154 -1.91 15.42 -10.61
N ASN A 155 -1.11 15.97 -9.69
CA ASN A 155 0.35 15.85 -9.70
C ASN A 155 0.89 14.49 -9.22
N LEU A 156 0.04 13.55 -8.81
CA LEU A 156 0.36 12.22 -8.31
C LEU A 156 -0.40 11.10 -9.03
N ASP A 157 -1.20 11.40 -10.05
CA ASP A 157 -2.09 10.43 -10.71
C ASP A 157 -1.36 9.17 -11.23
N GLU A 158 -0.10 9.31 -11.66
CA GLU A 158 0.66 8.17 -12.15
C GLU A 158 1.34 7.34 -11.03
N PHE A 159 1.34 7.80 -9.77
CA PHE A 159 2.16 7.27 -8.68
C PHE A 159 1.45 6.26 -7.77
N GLN A 160 0.38 5.63 -8.28
CA GLN A 160 -0.42 4.61 -7.60
C GLN A 160 -0.35 3.26 -8.32
N LYS A 161 0.88 2.80 -8.57
CA LYS A 161 1.17 1.52 -9.25
C LYS A 161 1.88 0.50 -8.35
N TYR A 162 1.79 0.72 -7.05
CA TYR A 162 2.22 -0.22 -6.04
C TYR A 162 1.09 -1.19 -5.69
N CYS A 163 1.44 -2.34 -5.13
CA CYS A 163 0.46 -3.26 -4.59
C CYS A 163 -0.10 -2.71 -3.27
N TYR A 164 -1.43 -2.67 -3.12
CA TYR A 164 -2.05 -2.12 -1.90
C TYR A 164 -1.73 -2.94 -0.64
N SER A 165 -1.44 -4.23 -0.78
CA SER A 165 -0.92 -5.07 0.30
C SER A 165 0.41 -4.55 0.84
N ASP A 166 1.33 -4.11 -0.04
CA ASP A 166 2.62 -3.55 0.38
C ASP A 166 2.41 -2.22 1.11
N MET A 167 1.46 -1.41 0.64
CA MET A 167 1.08 -0.15 1.29
C MET A 167 0.44 -0.40 2.66
N GLU A 168 -0.41 -1.42 2.78
CA GLU A 168 -0.99 -1.86 4.05
C GLU A 168 0.10 -2.26 5.05
N THR A 169 1.04 -3.13 4.64
CA THR A 169 2.17 -3.54 5.46
C THR A 169 2.97 -2.33 5.92
N LEU A 170 3.20 -1.35 5.04
CA LEU A 170 3.92 -0.14 5.35
C LEU A 170 3.18 0.74 6.37
N PHE A 171 1.88 0.93 6.20
CA PHE A 171 1.04 1.69 7.13
C PHE A 171 1.03 1.03 8.53
N ARG A 172 0.87 -0.30 8.60
CA ARG A 172 0.97 -1.06 9.85
C ARG A 172 2.32 -0.86 10.54
N LYS A 173 3.42 -0.96 9.77
CA LYS A 173 4.79 -0.72 10.25
C LYS A 173 4.94 0.69 10.84
N TYR A 174 4.21 1.68 10.33
CA TYR A 174 4.27 3.06 10.80
C TYR A 174 3.30 3.37 11.95
N GLY A 175 2.58 2.37 12.45
CA GLY A 175 1.75 2.49 13.64
C GLY A 175 0.28 2.83 13.36
N ILE A 176 -0.16 2.78 12.10
CA ILE A 176 -1.59 2.78 11.77
C ILE A 176 -2.20 1.47 12.25
N LYS A 177 -3.35 1.53 12.91
CA LYS A 177 -4.06 0.36 13.45
C LYS A 177 -5.46 0.21 12.86
N LEU A 178 -6.07 1.29 12.38
CA LEU A 178 -7.40 1.27 11.78
C LEU A 178 -7.30 0.58 10.42
N PHE A 179 -7.58 -0.71 10.40
CA PHE A 179 -7.91 -1.44 9.19
C PHE A 179 -9.29 -2.04 9.42
N VAL A 180 -10.10 -2.09 8.38
CA VAL A 180 -11.43 -2.70 8.43
C VAL A 180 -11.37 -3.87 7.46
N ARG A 181 -11.62 -5.08 7.95
CA ARG A 181 -11.75 -6.25 7.07
C ARG A 181 -13.21 -6.32 6.63
N GLU A 182 -13.48 -6.98 5.51
CA GLU A 182 -14.85 -7.13 5.00
C GLU A 182 -15.11 -8.65 4.95
N GLY A 183 -16.17 -9.15 5.61
CA GLY A 183 -16.46 -10.59 5.77
C GLY A 183 -17.51 -10.92 6.84
N ASP A 184 -17.87 -12.20 6.99
CA ASP A 184 -19.05 -12.67 7.74
C ASP A 184 -19.09 -12.32 9.25
N GLU A 185 -20.33 -12.15 9.74
CA GLU A 185 -20.97 -11.94 11.07
C GLU A 185 -20.20 -11.49 12.33
N ASP A 186 -18.88 -11.61 12.43
CA ASP A 186 -18.09 -11.30 13.65
C ASP A 186 -16.83 -10.46 13.37
N ASP A 187 -16.88 -9.54 12.39
CA ASP A 187 -15.80 -8.56 12.28
C ASP A 187 -15.99 -7.40 13.26
N THR A 188 -15.26 -7.46 14.37
CA THR A 188 -15.20 -6.39 15.38
C THR A 188 -14.74 -5.04 14.82
N GLU A 189 -13.95 -5.00 13.73
CA GLU A 189 -13.46 -3.75 13.13
C GLU A 189 -14.53 -3.10 12.26
N GLU A 190 -15.27 -3.88 11.48
CA GLU A 190 -16.45 -3.41 10.74
C GLU A 190 -17.55 -2.92 11.69
N ASN A 191 -17.79 -3.64 12.79
CA ASN A 191 -18.72 -3.21 13.83
C ASN A 191 -18.27 -1.89 14.50
N LYS A 192 -16.97 -1.71 14.77
CA LYS A 192 -16.45 -0.43 15.28
C LYS A 192 -16.64 0.71 14.30
N GLU A 193 -16.46 0.47 12.99
CA GLU A 193 -16.76 1.44 11.95
C GLU A 193 -18.26 1.81 11.97
N TYR A 194 -19.13 0.81 11.95
CA TYR A 194 -20.58 1.00 11.98
C TYR A 194 -21.02 1.77 13.22
N ASP A 195 -20.60 1.35 14.42
CA ASP A 195 -20.94 1.97 15.70
C ASP A 195 -20.43 3.41 15.77
N PHE A 196 -19.21 3.67 15.30
CA PHE A 196 -18.68 5.02 15.23
C PHE A 196 -19.54 5.91 14.32
N LEU A 197 -19.86 5.45 13.11
CA LEU A 197 -20.63 6.23 12.14
C LEU A 197 -22.08 6.43 12.59
N LYS A 198 -22.67 5.43 13.26
CA LYS A 198 -23.96 5.50 13.92
C LYS A 198 -23.97 6.51 15.07
N HIS A 199 -22.97 6.46 15.96
CA HIS A 199 -22.83 7.42 17.06
C HIS A 199 -22.66 8.87 16.54
N LYS A 200 -22.00 9.03 15.40
CA LYS A 200 -21.87 10.33 14.71
C LYS A 200 -23.12 10.75 13.92
N GLY A 201 -24.15 9.90 13.84
CA GLY A 201 -25.42 10.18 13.18
C GLY A 201 -25.41 10.04 11.65
N PHE A 202 -24.42 9.36 11.08
CA PHE A 202 -24.33 9.12 9.63
C PHE A 202 -25.10 7.86 9.19
N ILE A 203 -25.33 6.93 10.12
CA ILE A 203 -26.11 5.71 9.90
C ILE A 203 -27.33 5.74 10.82
N LYS A 204 -28.51 5.39 10.29
CA LYS A 204 -29.76 5.29 11.05
C LYS A 204 -29.93 3.90 11.66
N ASN A 205 -30.70 3.83 12.75
CA ASN A 205 -31.20 2.56 13.30
C ASN A 205 -32.12 1.84 12.33
#